data_AF-A0AAU1NRT4-F1
#
_entry.id   AF-A0AAU1NRT4-F1
#
_cell.length_a   1.000
_cell.length_b   1.000
_cell.length_c   1.000
_cell.angle_alpha   90.00
_cell.angle_beta   90.00
_cell.angle_gamma   90.00
#
_symmetry.space_group_name_H-M   'P 1'
#
loop_
_entity.id
_entity.type
_entity.pdbx_description
1 polymer ?
#
loop_
_entity_poly.entity_id
_entity_poly.type
_entity_poly.pdbx_seq_one_letter_code
_entity_poly.pdbx_strand_id
1 'polypeptide(L)'
;MSSDQDRGTGRGSGDPQSPTDEQRAGWHCVRQRAEGLNHHQAKAALEAARQTVEANSRRDGPRREHSRAEAEVEEWERITEALADHAGRYDPDADPFVQGELAGQADREPGLPSGNNAA
;
A
#
# COMPACT_ATOMS: atom_id res chain seq x y z
N MET A 1 -47.75 -16.18 -15.27
CA MET A 1 -46.73 -15.12 -15.38
C MET A 1 -46.98 -14.10 -14.29
N SER A 2 -46.35 -14.26 -13.13
CA SER A 2 -46.35 -13.27 -12.05
C SER A 2 -44.90 -13.03 -11.71
N SER A 3 -44.44 -11.82 -12.04
CA SER A 3 -43.10 -11.33 -11.80
C SER A 3 -42.98 -10.92 -10.35
N ASP A 4 -42.50 -11.82 -9.50
CA ASP A 4 -42.00 -11.46 -8.17
C ASP A 4 -40.51 -11.11 -8.31
N GLN A 5 -40.23 -9.83 -8.18
CA GLN A 5 -38.90 -9.27 -8.25
C GLN A 5 -38.16 -9.59 -6.95
N ASP A 6 -37.46 -10.72 -6.92
CA ASP A 6 -36.37 -10.96 -5.98
C ASP A 6 -35.21 -10.02 -6.36
N ARG A 7 -35.21 -8.81 -5.80
CA ARG A 7 -33.98 -8.01 -5.68
C ARG A 7 -33.16 -8.59 -4.54
N GLY A 8 -32.61 -9.76 -4.79
CA GLY A 8 -31.58 -10.37 -3.97
C GLY A 8 -30.25 -9.65 -4.13
N THR A 9 -29.64 -9.38 -2.98
CA THR A 9 -28.24 -9.03 -2.76
C THR A 9 -27.81 -7.61 -3.16
N GLY A 10 -27.79 -6.76 -2.14
CA GLY A 10 -26.92 -5.59 -2.12
C GLY A 10 -25.51 -6.02 -2.52
N ARG A 11 -25.10 -5.52 -3.67
CA ARG A 11 -23.69 -5.43 -4.06
C ARG A 11 -23.04 -4.60 -2.97
N GLY A 12 -22.49 -5.28 -1.97
CA GLY A 12 -21.62 -4.65 -0.99
C GLY A 12 -20.64 -3.83 -1.78
N SER A 13 -20.70 -2.52 -1.57
CA SER A 13 -19.72 -1.58 -2.06
C SER A 13 -18.37 -2.18 -1.74
N GLY A 14 -17.57 -2.48 -2.76
CA GLY A 14 -16.13 -2.64 -2.60
C GLY A 14 -15.61 -1.27 -2.23
N ASP A 15 -15.87 -0.85 -0.99
CA ASP A 15 -15.10 0.22 -0.37
C ASP A 15 -13.65 -0.26 -0.45
N PRO A 16 -12.72 0.50 -1.03
CA PRO A 16 -11.32 0.15 -0.99
C PRO A 16 -10.95 0.09 0.48
N GLN A 17 -10.90 -1.12 1.03
CA GLN A 17 -10.65 -1.32 2.45
C GLN A 17 -9.36 -0.59 2.76
N SER A 18 -9.44 0.43 3.63
CA SER A 18 -8.30 1.27 3.96
C SER A 18 -7.12 0.37 4.32
N PRO A 19 -5.92 0.61 3.78
CA PRO A 19 -4.79 -0.27 3.98
C PRO A 19 -4.50 -0.42 5.47
N THR A 20 -4.27 -1.67 5.88
CA THR A 20 -3.92 -2.01 7.27
C THR A 20 -2.55 -1.43 7.63
N ASP A 21 -2.26 -1.31 8.93
CA ASP A 21 -0.98 -0.77 9.40
C ASP A 21 0.22 -1.61 8.93
N GLU A 22 0.07 -2.93 8.83
CA GLU A 22 1.11 -3.82 8.29
C GLU A 22 1.39 -3.57 6.81
N GLN A 23 0.34 -3.31 6.03
CA GLN A 23 0.48 -2.99 4.60
C GLN A 23 1.22 -1.66 4.44
N ARG A 24 0.83 -0.62 5.20
CA ARG A 24 1.53 0.67 5.20
C ARG A 24 2.98 0.56 5.66
N ALA A 25 3.24 -0.27 6.69
CA ALA A 25 4.60 -0.54 7.15
C ALA A 25 5.44 -1.22 6.05
N GLY A 26 4.85 -2.16 5.31
CA GLY A 26 5.45 -2.76 4.12
C GLY A 26 5.78 -1.73 3.05
N TRP A 27 4.82 -0.89 2.66
CA TRP A 27 5.04 0.17 1.67
C TRP A 27 6.14 1.15 2.10
N HIS A 28 6.12 1.61 3.35
CA HIS A 28 7.12 2.53 3.89
C HIS A 28 8.53 1.91 3.94
N CYS A 29 8.63 0.61 4.23
CA CYS A 29 9.90 -0.13 4.17
C CYS A 29 10.45 -0.17 2.73
N VAL A 30 9.58 -0.44 1.75
CA VAL A 30 9.96 -0.47 0.33
C VAL A 30 10.44 0.90 -0.15
N ARG A 31 9.72 1.98 0.16
CA ARG A 31 10.10 3.35 -0.25
C ARG A 31 11.50 3.73 0.24
N GLN A 32 11.80 3.49 1.51
CA GLN A 32 13.14 3.74 2.07
C GLN A 32 14.23 2.91 1.37
N ARG A 33 13.93 1.66 0.99
CA ARG A 33 14.88 0.80 0.26
C ARG A 33 15.03 1.20 -1.20
N ALA A 34 13.99 1.76 -1.78
CA ALA A 34 13.94 2.17 -3.17
C ALA A 34 14.60 3.52 -3.41
N GLU A 35 14.71 4.37 -2.39
CA GLU A 35 15.30 5.71 -2.49
C GLU A 35 16.68 5.67 -3.18
N GLY A 36 16.81 6.44 -4.26
CA GLY A 36 18.03 6.49 -5.05
C GLY A 36 18.22 5.36 -6.08
N LEU A 37 17.33 4.36 -6.15
CA LEU A 37 17.42 3.27 -7.12
C LEU A 37 16.91 3.69 -8.50
N ASN A 38 17.52 3.14 -9.56
CA ASN A 38 16.98 3.23 -10.91
C ASN A 38 16.04 2.05 -11.24
N HIS A 39 15.37 2.11 -12.40
CA HIS A 39 14.41 1.08 -12.85
C HIS A 39 14.97 -0.36 -12.77
N HIS A 40 16.20 -0.59 -13.23
CA HIS A 40 16.79 -1.94 -13.23
C HIS A 40 17.06 -2.46 -11.81
N GLN A 41 17.50 -1.59 -10.92
CA GLN A 41 17.74 -1.93 -9.52
C GLN A 41 16.42 -2.22 -8.78
N ALA A 42 15.40 -1.38 -9.01
CA ALA A 42 14.06 -1.59 -8.46
C ALA A 42 13.45 -2.91 -8.97
N LYS A 43 13.57 -3.18 -10.28
CA LYS A 43 13.12 -4.44 -10.87
C LYS A 43 13.81 -5.67 -10.27
N ALA A 44 15.12 -5.60 -10.03
CA ALA A 44 15.84 -6.70 -9.37
C ALA A 44 15.35 -6.92 -7.92
N ALA A 45 15.07 -5.84 -7.19
CA ALA A 45 14.51 -5.91 -5.85
C ALA A 45 13.08 -6.49 -5.84
N LEU A 46 12.25 -6.13 -6.82
CA LEU A 46 10.92 -6.69 -7.02
C LEU A 46 10.97 -8.21 -7.21
N GLU A 47 11.84 -8.70 -8.09
CA GLU A 47 12.01 -10.14 -8.33
C GLU A 47 12.46 -10.87 -7.05
N ALA A 48 13.31 -10.26 -6.22
CA ALA A 48 13.70 -10.81 -4.92
C ALA A 48 12.55 -10.81 -3.90
N ALA A 49 11.71 -9.77 -3.89
CA ALA A 49 10.53 -9.70 -3.03
C ALA A 49 9.50 -10.79 -3.40
N ARG A 50 9.24 -11.01 -4.69
CA ARG A 50 8.36 -12.08 -5.18
C ARG A 50 8.85 -13.47 -4.77
N GLN A 51 10.15 -13.72 -4.85
CA GLN A 51 10.76 -14.97 -4.38
C GLN A 51 10.58 -15.16 -2.87
N THR A 52 10.65 -14.07 -2.10
CA THR A 52 10.43 -14.09 -0.64
C THR A 52 8.98 -14.45 -0.32
N VAL A 53 8.00 -13.85 -1.02
CA VAL A 53 6.58 -14.18 -0.86
C VAL A 53 6.32 -15.64 -1.20
N GLU A 54 6.82 -16.13 -2.34
CA GLU A 54 6.68 -17.54 -2.75
C GLU A 54 7.30 -18.50 -1.70
N ALA A 55 8.45 -18.16 -1.15
CA ALA A 55 9.10 -18.95 -0.10
C ALA A 55 8.30 -18.93 1.21
N ASN A 56 7.69 -17.80 1.55
CA ASN A 56 6.85 -17.66 2.75
C ASN A 56 5.51 -18.38 2.60
N SER A 57 4.88 -18.34 1.41
CA SER A 57 3.61 -19.05 1.14
C SER A 57 3.70 -20.56 1.34
N ARG A 58 4.91 -21.14 1.32
CA ARG A 58 5.16 -22.56 1.59
C ARG A 58 5.34 -22.88 3.08
N ARG A 59 5.36 -21.86 3.94
CA ARG A 59 5.51 -21.98 5.39
C ARG A 59 4.19 -21.63 6.06
N ASP A 60 3.83 -22.36 7.11
CA ASP A 60 2.74 -21.97 8.02
C ASP A 60 3.22 -20.82 8.93
N GLY A 61 3.26 -19.61 8.37
CA GLY A 61 3.65 -18.38 9.04
C GLY A 61 2.47 -17.57 9.58
N PRO A 62 2.71 -16.57 10.44
CA PRO A 62 1.67 -15.64 10.88
C PRO A 62 1.09 -14.85 9.70
N ARG A 63 -0.25 -14.79 9.59
CA ARG A 63 -0.96 -14.05 8.51
C ARG A 63 -0.47 -12.62 8.28
N ARG A 64 -0.06 -11.91 9.35
CA ARG A 64 0.48 -10.54 9.27
C ARG A 64 1.76 -10.45 8.45
N GLU A 65 2.64 -11.44 8.57
CA GLU A 65 3.91 -11.49 7.82
C GLU A 65 3.65 -11.71 6.33
N HIS A 66 2.67 -12.55 5.99
CA HIS A 66 2.23 -12.74 4.61
C HIS A 66 1.65 -11.43 4.03
N SER A 67 0.72 -10.79 4.74
CA SER A 67 0.11 -9.53 4.28
C SER A 67 1.12 -8.40 4.11
N ARG A 68 2.14 -8.33 4.98
CA ARG A 68 3.23 -7.37 4.81
C ARG A 68 4.09 -7.70 3.59
N ALA A 69 4.48 -8.96 3.41
CA ALA A 69 5.32 -9.35 2.28
C ALA A 69 4.62 -9.15 0.92
N GLU A 70 3.31 -9.40 0.86
CA GLU A 70 2.47 -9.09 -0.31
C GLU A 70 2.45 -7.58 -0.57
N ALA A 71 2.22 -6.76 0.48
CA ALA A 71 2.24 -5.30 0.35
C ALA A 71 3.60 -4.76 -0.13
N GLU A 72 4.71 -5.36 0.32
CA GLU A 72 6.04 -5.01 -0.16
C GLU A 72 6.20 -5.30 -1.67
N VAL A 73 5.66 -6.42 -2.17
CA VAL A 73 5.68 -6.73 -3.62
C VAL A 73 4.85 -5.71 -4.40
N GLU A 74 3.63 -5.40 -3.97
CA GLU A 74 2.76 -4.42 -4.62
C GLU A 74 3.45 -3.06 -4.75
N GLU A 75 4.12 -2.60 -3.69
CA GLU A 75 4.82 -1.31 -3.74
C GLU A 75 6.06 -1.33 -4.63
N TRP A 76 6.81 -2.45 -4.67
CA TRP A 76 7.92 -2.61 -5.60
C TRP A 76 7.46 -2.60 -7.07
N GLU A 77 6.29 -3.17 -7.37
CA GLU A 77 5.67 -3.12 -8.70
C GLU A 77 5.36 -1.68 -9.09
N ARG A 78 4.65 -0.94 -8.21
CA ARG A 78 4.32 0.47 -8.44
C ARG A 78 5.55 1.34 -8.69
N ILE A 79 6.60 1.20 -7.87
CA ILE A 79 7.85 1.95 -8.03
C ILE A 79 8.55 1.57 -9.35
N THR A 80 8.59 0.29 -9.69
CA THR A 80 9.24 -0.17 -10.93
C THR A 80 8.52 0.37 -12.16
N GLU A 81 7.18 0.39 -12.15
CA GLU A 81 6.35 0.99 -13.19
C GLU A 81 6.56 2.50 -13.27
N ALA A 82 6.54 3.21 -12.14
CA ALA A 82 6.82 4.64 -12.11
C ALA A 82 8.20 4.96 -12.71
N LEU A 83 9.22 4.16 -12.42
CA LEU A 83 10.56 4.33 -12.98
C LEU A 83 10.69 3.88 -14.45
N ALA A 84 9.75 3.11 -15.00
CA ALA A 84 9.85 2.62 -16.37
C ALA A 84 9.78 3.76 -17.39
N ASP A 85 8.97 4.78 -17.10
CA ASP A 85 8.78 5.95 -17.96
C ASP A 85 9.76 7.10 -17.66
N HIS A 86 10.62 6.96 -16.64
CA HIS A 86 11.47 8.04 -16.14
C HIS A 86 12.95 7.66 -16.14
N ALA A 87 13.78 8.46 -16.81
CA ALA A 87 15.24 8.38 -16.71
C ALA A 87 15.70 9.07 -15.42
N GLY A 88 15.44 8.46 -14.27
CA GLY A 88 15.72 9.03 -12.96
C GLY A 88 15.94 7.99 -11.88
N ARG A 89 16.40 8.47 -10.73
CA ARG A 89 16.40 7.69 -9.49
C ARG A 89 15.07 7.89 -8.79
N TYR A 90 14.61 6.87 -8.08
CA TYR A 90 13.43 6.99 -7.25
C TYR A 90 13.67 8.00 -6.13
N ASP A 91 12.72 8.91 -5.96
CA ASP A 91 12.68 9.90 -4.91
C ASP A 91 11.24 9.90 -4.34
N PRO A 92 11.03 9.44 -3.09
CA PRO A 92 9.70 9.39 -2.50
C PRO A 92 9.09 10.79 -2.29
N ASP A 93 9.89 11.83 -2.16
CA ASP A 93 9.40 13.22 -2.00
C ASP A 93 8.86 13.77 -3.33
N ALA A 94 9.32 13.23 -4.46
CA ALA A 94 8.84 13.57 -5.80
C ALA A 94 7.70 12.65 -6.30
N ASP A 95 7.34 11.61 -5.54
CA ASP A 95 6.36 10.59 -5.95
C ASP A 95 4.91 11.08 -5.72
N PRO A 96 4.10 11.28 -6.78
CA PRO A 96 2.73 11.78 -6.64
C PRO A 96 1.82 10.89 -5.79
N PHE A 97 2.05 9.58 -5.77
CA PHE A 97 1.26 8.66 -4.94
C PHE A 97 1.53 8.91 -3.46
N VAL A 98 2.81 9.05 -3.08
CA VAL A 98 3.24 9.33 -1.71
C VAL A 98 2.71 10.68 -1.25
N GLN A 99 2.80 11.71 -2.10
CA GLN A 99 2.27 13.04 -1.80
C GLN A 99 0.74 13.03 -1.61
N GLY A 100 0.01 12.23 -2.41
CA GLY A 100 -1.43 12.05 -2.24
C GLY A 100 -1.82 11.38 -0.92
N GLU A 101 -1.06 10.38 -0.48
CA GLU A 101 -1.28 9.74 0.84
C GLU A 101 -1.01 10.69 2.00
N LEU A 102 0.08 11.47 1.94
CA LEU A 102 0.43 12.46 2.97
C LEU A 102 -0.64 13.55 3.07
N ALA A 103 -1.13 14.05 1.93
CA ALA A 103 -2.21 15.02 1.90
C ALA A 103 -3.50 14.46 2.53
N GLY A 104 -3.88 13.23 2.18
CA GLY A 104 -5.05 12.57 2.76
C GLY A 104 -4.94 12.31 4.27
N GLN A 105 -3.74 12.05 4.78
CA GLN A 105 -3.49 11.90 6.21
C GLN A 105 -3.61 13.24 6.95
N ALA A 106 -3.06 14.32 6.38
CA ALA A 106 -3.18 15.67 6.94
C ALA A 106 -4.66 16.10 7.04
N ASP A 107 -5.47 15.80 6.02
CA ASP A 107 -6.92 16.05 6.03
C ASP A 107 -7.69 15.22 7.06
N ARG A 108 -7.13 14.06 7.47
CA ARG A 108 -7.70 13.19 8.51
C ARG A 108 -7.32 13.61 9.93
N GLU A 109 -6.40 14.57 10.08
CA GLU A 109 -6.08 15.20 11.37
C GLU A 109 -6.74 16.59 11.57
N PRO A 110 -8.08 16.75 11.51
CA PRO A 110 -8.72 17.97 12.00
C PRO A 110 -8.87 17.91 13.53
N GLY A 111 -7.87 18.49 14.21
CA GLY A 111 -7.93 19.17 15.52
C GLY A 111 -8.80 18.62 16.67
N LEU A 112 -8.15 18.06 17.69
CA LEU A 112 -8.47 18.34 19.11
C LEU A 112 -7.15 18.40 19.90
N PRO A 113 -6.92 19.50 20.65
CA PRO A 113 -7.34 19.46 22.04
C PRO A 113 -7.99 20.78 22.46
N SER A 114 -9.33 20.84 22.49
CA SER A 114 -10.00 21.87 23.29
C SER A 114 -10.12 21.35 24.71
N GLY A 115 -9.38 21.99 25.60
CA GLY A 115 -9.06 21.48 26.93
C GLY A 115 -10.28 21.22 27.80
N ASN A 116 -10.33 20.01 28.34
CA ASN A 116 -11.06 19.74 29.56
C ASN A 116 -10.15 20.20 30.71
N ASN A 117 -10.34 21.42 31.18
CA ASN A 117 -9.77 21.84 32.46
C ASN A 117 -10.89 22.34 33.36
N ALA A 118 -11.10 21.56 34.42
CA ALA A 118 -12.04 21.84 35.48
C ALA A 118 -11.51 22.98 36.35
N ALA A 119 -12.39 23.93 36.68
CA ALA A 119 -12.44 24.61 37.98
C ALA A 119 -13.83 25.21 38.16
#